data_AF-A0A3G8H2G7-F1
#
_entry.id   AF-A0A3G8H2G7-F1
#
_cell.length_a   1.000
_cell.length_b   1.000
_cell.length_c   1.000
_cell.angle_alpha   90.00
_cell.angle_beta   90.00
_cell.angle_gamma   90.00
#
_symmetry.space_group_name_H-M   'P 1'
#
loop_
_entity.id
_entity.type
_entity.pdbx_description
1 polymer ?
#
loop_
_entity_poly.entity_id
_entity_poly.type
_entity_poly.pdbx_seq_one_letter_code
_entity_poly.pdbx_strand_id
1 'polypeptide(L)'
;MLRQMLAVLIGMLVAYGASAQGVCEALPGKQVYPLLKMQGGTVCFVVESVELGELEHITLYFRASGRKDFMKGPGLMHDSTPGKIESAFAARLGGRESLFVVYSLEVRASLVEPNSSGHFYMVDVFSHSEGDLSRDNRASHWFGSGYSFIDDGGKHAYRFPYVTKARVLAALRSPFARLMLEPARISVAVKRKNYLFDSPYINSRTDGYLNKGDRAEVVDVTGGWCKIQYAGQAVGTERWLPCKELLSLEKK
;
A
#
# COMPACT_ATOMS: atom_id res chain seq x y z
N MET A 1 -37.78 -52.65 29.21
CA MET A 1 -36.46 -52.26 29.75
C MET A 1 -35.46 -52.38 28.60
N LEU A 2 -35.28 -51.33 27.81
CA LEU A 2 -34.36 -50.18 27.96
C LEU A 2 -33.11 -50.40 27.08
N ARG A 3 -33.05 -49.55 26.04
CA ARG A 3 -32.01 -49.39 25.02
C ARG A 3 -30.61 -49.27 25.64
N GLN A 4 -29.60 -49.90 25.02
CA GLN A 4 -28.21 -49.45 25.15
C GLN A 4 -27.75 -48.89 23.80
N MET A 5 -27.68 -47.55 23.75
CA MET A 5 -27.01 -46.81 22.69
C MET A 5 -25.51 -46.80 22.99
N LEU A 6 -24.71 -47.32 22.07
CA LEU A 6 -23.26 -47.20 22.08
C LEU A 6 -22.90 -45.80 21.55
N ALA A 7 -22.55 -44.88 22.43
CA ALA A 7 -22.06 -43.56 22.06
C ALA A 7 -20.53 -43.63 21.86
N VAL A 8 -20.08 -43.50 20.62
CA VAL A 8 -18.66 -43.34 20.28
C VAL A 8 -18.30 -41.87 20.46
N LEU A 9 -17.59 -41.54 21.55
CA LEU A 9 -16.97 -40.23 21.76
C LEU A 9 -15.70 -40.15 20.90
N ILE A 10 -15.77 -39.47 19.76
CA ILE A 10 -14.61 -39.03 18.99
C ILE A 10 -14.08 -37.76 19.67
N GLY A 11 -13.02 -37.90 20.46
CA GLY A 11 -12.27 -36.77 20.99
C GLY A 11 -11.55 -36.05 19.85
N MET A 12 -12.07 -34.91 19.42
CA MET A 12 -11.29 -33.96 18.64
C MET A 12 -10.22 -33.36 19.55
N LEU A 13 -8.99 -33.86 19.43
CA LEU A 13 -7.80 -33.14 19.83
C LEU A 13 -7.69 -31.89 18.95
N VAL A 14 -8.29 -30.79 19.42
CA VAL A 14 -7.91 -29.45 18.97
C VAL A 14 -6.46 -29.28 19.42
N ALA A 15 -5.52 -29.56 18.53
CA ALA A 15 -4.16 -29.10 18.68
C ALA A 15 -4.22 -27.56 18.64
N TYR A 16 -4.40 -26.95 19.81
CA TYR A 16 -3.99 -25.57 20.03
C TYR A 16 -2.54 -25.52 19.59
N GLY A 17 -2.30 -24.92 18.42
CA GLY A 17 -0.97 -24.65 17.93
C GLY A 17 -0.20 -24.02 19.08
N ALA A 18 0.88 -24.67 19.49
CA ALA A 18 1.81 -24.12 20.46
C ALA A 18 2.12 -22.71 19.99
N SER A 19 1.65 -21.72 20.76
CA SER A 19 1.99 -20.33 20.58
C SER A 19 3.51 -20.30 20.52
N ALA A 20 4.06 -19.96 19.35
CA ALA A 20 5.45 -19.55 19.29
C ALA A 20 5.54 -18.34 20.22
N GLN A 21 6.03 -18.55 21.44
CA GLN A 21 6.44 -17.48 22.35
C GLN A 21 7.32 -16.56 21.53
N GLY A 22 6.70 -15.46 21.13
CA GLY A 22 6.94 -14.83 19.85
C GLY A 22 8.27 -14.11 19.88
N VAL A 23 9.06 -14.27 18.83
CA VAL A 23 10.28 -13.49 18.58
C VAL A 23 10.14 -12.00 18.94
N CYS A 24 8.94 -11.44 18.77
CA CYS A 24 8.59 -10.04 19.01
C CYS A 24 8.15 -9.70 20.45
N GLU A 25 7.91 -10.68 21.33
CA GLU A 25 7.42 -10.45 22.70
C GLU A 25 8.44 -9.70 23.58
N ALA A 26 9.72 -9.71 23.18
CA ALA A 26 10.77 -8.97 23.86
C ALA A 26 10.76 -7.46 23.57
N LEU A 27 9.93 -6.98 22.62
CA LEU A 27 9.87 -5.57 22.25
C LEU A 27 8.98 -4.77 23.20
N PRO A 28 9.34 -3.50 23.49
CA PRO A 28 8.48 -2.62 24.26
C PRO A 28 7.24 -2.25 23.42
N GLY A 29 6.05 -2.54 23.94
CA GLY A 29 4.79 -2.17 23.31
C GLY A 29 3.94 -3.38 22.90
N LYS A 30 2.80 -3.10 22.26
CA LYS A 30 1.83 -4.13 21.86
C LYS A 30 2.08 -4.52 20.40
N GLN A 31 2.31 -5.81 20.15
CA GLN A 31 2.31 -6.33 18.79
C GLN A 31 0.90 -6.22 18.18
N VAL A 32 0.78 -5.57 17.02
CA VAL A 32 -0.53 -5.31 16.37
C VAL A 32 -0.72 -6.05 15.06
N TYR A 33 0.31 -6.73 14.57
CA TYR A 33 0.22 -7.57 13.37
C TYR A 33 1.14 -8.80 13.53
N PRO A 34 0.78 -9.96 12.94
CA PRO A 34 1.65 -11.13 12.95
C PRO A 34 3.07 -10.81 12.47
N LEU A 35 4.06 -11.42 13.11
CA LEU A 35 5.44 -11.27 12.66
C LEU A 35 5.58 -11.74 11.22
N LEU A 36 6.47 -11.10 10.47
CA LEU A 36 6.73 -11.44 9.09
C LEU A 36 8.18 -11.92 8.94
N LYS A 37 8.36 -13.12 8.40
CA LYS A 37 9.68 -13.62 8.01
C LYS A 37 10.04 -13.06 6.64
N MET A 38 11.26 -12.56 6.52
CA MET A 38 11.87 -12.08 5.29
C MET A 38 13.21 -12.79 5.08
N GLN A 39 13.75 -12.69 3.89
CA GLN A 39 15.13 -13.02 3.61
C GLN A 39 16.01 -12.22 4.60
N GLY A 40 16.85 -12.95 5.33
CA GLY A 40 17.80 -12.34 6.27
C GLY A 40 17.20 -11.83 7.60
N GLY A 41 15.92 -12.05 7.92
CA GLY A 41 15.42 -11.69 9.25
C GLY A 41 13.92 -11.80 9.50
N THR A 42 13.47 -11.15 10.57
CA THR A 42 12.06 -11.10 11.00
C THR A 42 11.65 -9.66 11.30
N VAL A 43 10.48 -9.27 10.83
CA VAL A 43 9.84 -7.98 11.09
C VAL A 43 8.75 -8.15 12.15
N CYS A 44 8.72 -7.24 13.11
CA CYS A 44 7.68 -7.09 14.12
C CYS A 44 6.99 -5.73 13.97
N PHE A 45 5.68 -5.69 14.18
CA PHE A 45 4.86 -4.48 14.07
C PHE A 45 4.30 -4.15 15.45
N VAL A 46 4.78 -3.07 16.04
CA VAL A 46 4.54 -2.76 17.45
C VAL A 46 3.95 -1.37 17.57
N VAL A 47 2.86 -1.22 18.32
CA VAL A 47 2.36 0.11 18.69
C VAL A 47 3.17 0.62 19.87
N GLU A 48 3.70 1.82 19.70
CA GLU A 48 4.40 2.59 20.72
C GLU A 48 3.71 3.95 20.94
N SER A 49 3.71 4.42 22.18
CA SER A 49 3.29 5.77 22.52
C SER A 49 4.42 6.77 22.25
N VAL A 50 4.09 7.88 21.59
CA VAL A 50 4.89 9.10 21.47
C VAL A 50 4.40 10.06 22.55
N GLU A 51 5.31 10.71 23.28
CA GLU A 51 5.05 11.82 24.22
C GLU A 51 3.93 11.56 25.26
N LEU A 52 4.32 11.27 26.50
CA LEU A 52 3.43 11.20 27.67
C LEU A 52 2.14 10.36 27.49
N GLY A 53 2.08 9.47 26.49
CA GLY A 53 0.95 8.56 26.26
C GLY A 53 -0.16 9.11 25.38
N GLU A 54 0.01 10.28 24.73
CA GLU A 54 -1.10 10.94 24.02
C GLU A 54 -1.27 10.49 22.57
N LEU A 55 -0.19 10.05 21.90
CA LEU A 55 -0.24 9.60 20.50
C LEU A 55 0.39 8.23 20.35
N GLU A 56 -0.27 7.35 19.62
CA GLU A 56 0.22 6.01 19.31
C GLU A 56 0.58 5.91 17.83
N HIS A 57 1.67 5.21 17.51
CA HIS A 57 2.07 4.91 16.14
C HIS A 57 2.59 3.48 16.03
N ILE A 58 2.47 2.91 14.83
CA ILE A 58 3.01 1.57 14.55
C ILE A 58 4.46 1.71 14.11
N THR A 59 5.38 1.17 14.89
CA THR A 59 6.81 1.05 14.58
C THR A 59 7.13 -0.34 14.04
N LEU A 60 7.97 -0.39 13.02
CA LEU A 60 8.53 -1.63 12.50
C LEU A 60 9.87 -1.91 13.20
N TYR A 61 10.04 -3.12 13.70
CA TYR A 61 11.31 -3.61 14.23
C TYR A 61 11.83 -4.74 13.37
N PHE A 62 13.12 -4.73 13.07
CA PHE A 62 13.77 -5.80 12.31
C PHE A 62 14.85 -6.49 13.12
N ARG A 63 14.78 -7.82 13.15
CA ARG A 63 15.85 -8.66 13.68
C ARG A 63 16.46 -9.48 12.56
N ALA A 64 17.69 -9.15 12.21
CA ALA A 64 18.47 -9.93 11.25
C ALA A 64 18.70 -11.36 11.75
N SER A 65 18.72 -12.33 10.84
CA SER A 65 19.01 -13.72 11.13
C SER A 65 20.36 -13.86 11.84
N GLY A 66 20.38 -14.55 12.97
CA GLY A 66 21.59 -14.72 13.78
C GLY A 66 21.88 -13.58 14.76
N ARG A 67 21.16 -12.45 14.70
CA ARG A 67 21.24 -11.40 15.73
C ARG A 67 20.21 -11.65 16.84
N LYS A 68 20.57 -11.24 18.05
CA LYS A 68 19.67 -11.23 19.22
C LYS A 68 18.82 -9.96 19.26
N ASP A 69 19.41 -8.84 18.90
CA ASP A 69 18.80 -7.52 19.06
C ASP A 69 17.97 -7.09 17.84
N PHE A 70 16.91 -6.35 18.13
CA PHE A 70 16.10 -5.68 17.13
C PHE A 70 16.67 -4.30 16.81
N MET A 71 16.66 -3.96 15.53
CA MET A 71 16.82 -2.58 15.08
C MET A 71 15.44 -1.95 14.94
N LYS A 72 15.28 -0.77 15.54
CA LYS A 72 14.10 0.07 15.40
C LYS A 72 14.11 0.67 13.99
N GLY A 73 13.13 0.33 13.19
CA GLY A 73 12.93 0.87 11.85
C GLY A 73 11.98 2.06 11.84
N PRO A 74 11.56 2.50 10.64
CA PRO A 74 10.61 3.59 10.48
C PRO A 74 9.23 3.26 11.07
N GLY A 75 8.56 4.30 11.57
CA GLY A 75 7.15 4.25 11.93
C GLY A 75 6.25 4.46 10.70
N LEU A 76 5.05 3.88 10.76
CA LEU A 76 3.99 4.16 9.80
C LEU A 76 3.36 5.54 10.09
N MET A 77 2.78 6.15 9.06
CA MET A 77 1.99 7.37 9.22
C MET A 77 0.83 7.12 10.19
N HIS A 78 0.56 8.10 11.05
CA HIS A 78 -0.52 8.11 12.02
C HIS A 78 -1.20 9.48 12.03
N ASP A 79 -2.39 9.54 12.59
CA ASP A 79 -3.09 10.79 12.94
C ASP A 79 -3.42 10.74 14.45
N SER A 80 -4.65 10.98 14.87
CA SER A 80 -5.09 10.72 16.24
C SER A 80 -5.14 9.23 16.61
N THR A 81 -4.93 8.33 15.65
CA THR A 81 -4.85 6.89 15.86
C THR A 81 -3.63 6.31 15.13
N PRO A 82 -3.07 5.18 15.61
CA PRO A 82 -1.94 4.51 14.95
C PRO A 82 -2.30 3.90 13.59
N GLY A 83 -3.58 3.88 13.22
CA GLY A 83 -4.09 3.20 12.03
C GLY A 83 -4.15 1.68 12.19
N LYS A 84 -4.32 0.99 11.07
CA LYS A 84 -4.51 -0.46 10.98
C LYS A 84 -3.73 -1.03 9.80
N ILE A 85 -2.89 -2.03 10.06
CA ILE A 85 -2.26 -2.81 9.00
C ILE A 85 -3.31 -3.74 8.38
N GLU A 86 -3.67 -3.48 7.13
CA GLU A 86 -4.58 -4.33 6.34
C GLU A 86 -3.83 -5.56 5.81
N SER A 87 -2.56 -5.39 5.42
CA SER A 87 -1.70 -6.49 5.01
C SER A 87 -0.23 -6.12 5.07
N ALA A 88 0.62 -7.03 5.55
CA ALA A 88 2.07 -6.93 5.38
C ALA A 88 2.63 -8.20 4.74
N PHE A 89 3.51 -8.04 3.75
CA PHE A 89 4.11 -9.18 3.05
C PHE A 89 5.41 -8.82 2.34
N ALA A 90 6.26 -9.82 2.13
CA ALA A 90 7.45 -9.71 1.30
C ALA A 90 7.12 -10.01 -0.18
N ALA A 91 7.71 -9.24 -1.09
CA ALA A 91 7.68 -9.53 -2.53
C ALA A 91 8.94 -8.98 -3.22
N ARG A 92 9.25 -9.49 -4.42
CA ARG A 92 10.41 -9.02 -5.18
C ARG A 92 10.08 -7.72 -5.92
N LEU A 93 10.96 -6.73 -5.79
CA LEU A 93 10.96 -5.47 -6.52
C LEU A 93 12.39 -5.17 -6.99
N GLY A 94 12.60 -4.97 -8.28
CA GLY A 94 13.94 -4.72 -8.82
C GLY A 94 14.94 -5.86 -8.55
N GLY A 95 14.47 -7.10 -8.47
CA GLY A 95 15.30 -8.28 -8.19
C GLY A 95 15.59 -8.54 -6.70
N ARG A 96 15.32 -7.58 -5.82
CA ARG A 96 15.51 -7.67 -4.36
C ARG A 96 14.18 -7.93 -3.65
N GLU A 97 14.23 -8.55 -2.48
CA GLU A 97 13.03 -8.70 -1.65
C GLU A 97 12.78 -7.40 -0.86
N SER A 98 11.55 -6.89 -0.97
CA SER A 98 11.07 -5.71 -0.24
C SER A 98 9.86 -6.07 0.60
N LEU A 99 9.69 -5.36 1.71
CA LEU A 99 8.51 -5.38 2.55
C LEU A 99 7.47 -4.43 1.99
N PHE A 100 6.23 -4.88 1.87
CA PHE A 100 5.08 -4.06 1.53
C PHE A 100 4.13 -4.05 2.72
N VAL A 101 3.74 -2.86 3.18
CA VAL A 101 2.77 -2.66 4.24
C VAL A 101 1.60 -1.86 3.68
N VAL A 102 0.47 -2.52 3.50
CA VAL A 102 -0.82 -1.89 3.18
C VAL A 102 -1.48 -1.55 4.51
N TYR A 103 -1.77 -0.28 4.74
CA TYR A 103 -2.42 0.16 5.96
C TYR A 103 -3.42 1.28 5.70
N SER A 104 -4.33 1.44 6.65
CA SER A 104 -5.38 2.44 6.65
C SER A 104 -5.36 3.22 7.96
N LEU A 105 -5.85 4.45 7.94
CA LEU A 105 -6.09 5.22 9.14
C LEU A 105 -7.44 5.93 9.05
N GLU A 106 -8.09 6.08 10.19
CA GLU A 106 -9.23 6.97 10.35
C GLU A 106 -8.70 8.37 10.59
N VAL A 107 -9.01 9.29 9.67
CA VAL A 107 -8.63 10.69 9.81
C VAL A 107 -9.64 11.37 10.72
N ARG A 108 -9.16 12.21 11.63
CA ARG A 108 -10.02 12.96 12.54
C ARG A 108 -11.10 13.75 11.80
N ALA A 109 -12.27 13.87 12.40
CA ALA A 109 -13.45 14.46 11.77
C ALA A 109 -13.25 15.91 11.26
N SER A 110 -12.28 16.66 11.79
CA SER A 110 -11.95 18.01 11.32
C SER A 110 -11.16 18.05 10.01
N LEU A 111 -10.56 16.93 9.59
CA LEU A 111 -9.74 16.81 8.39
C LEU A 111 -10.28 15.78 7.38
N VAL A 112 -11.29 14.99 7.75
CA VAL A 112 -11.86 13.98 6.87
C VAL A 112 -12.49 14.63 5.64
N GLU A 113 -12.12 14.15 4.46
CA GLU A 113 -12.67 14.65 3.20
C GLU A 113 -14.18 14.34 3.11
N PRO A 114 -15.03 15.33 2.75
CA PRO A 114 -16.45 15.09 2.50
C PRO A 114 -16.67 14.00 1.45
N ASN A 115 -17.69 13.15 1.67
CA ASN A 115 -18.05 12.04 0.78
C ASN A 115 -16.94 10.98 0.58
N SER A 116 -15.95 10.94 1.48
CA SER A 116 -14.95 9.88 1.51
C SER A 116 -15.45 8.61 2.22
N SER A 117 -14.68 7.55 2.11
CA SER A 117 -14.90 6.28 2.82
C SER A 117 -14.61 6.33 4.31
N GLY A 118 -14.21 7.48 4.87
CA GLY A 118 -13.74 7.61 6.26
C GLY A 118 -12.32 7.06 6.49
N HIS A 119 -11.87 6.11 5.67
CA HIS A 119 -10.53 5.53 5.73
C HIS A 119 -9.59 6.12 4.67
N PHE A 120 -8.42 6.58 5.13
CA PHE A 120 -7.29 7.01 4.29
C PHE A 120 -6.30 5.85 4.16
N TYR A 121 -6.03 5.41 2.92
CA TYR A 121 -5.22 4.23 2.64
C TYR A 121 -3.86 4.61 2.08
N MET A 122 -2.85 3.80 2.36
CA MET A 122 -1.54 3.89 1.69
C MET A 122 -0.79 2.57 1.69
N VAL A 123 0.28 2.52 0.88
CA VAL A 123 1.21 1.40 0.85
C VAL A 123 2.61 1.91 1.04
N ASP A 124 3.24 1.51 2.12
CA ASP A 124 4.66 1.74 2.34
C ASP A 124 5.47 0.53 1.90
N VAL A 125 6.56 0.81 1.20
CA VAL A 125 7.53 -0.16 0.73
C VAL A 125 8.83 0.07 1.48
N PHE A 126 9.39 -0.98 2.06
CA PHE A 126 10.67 -0.93 2.76
C PHE A 126 11.66 -1.89 2.10
N SER A 127 12.87 -1.39 1.88
CA SER A 127 14.03 -2.22 1.59
C SER A 127 14.69 -2.61 2.91
N HIS A 128 15.48 -3.68 2.87
CA HIS A 128 16.36 -4.04 3.98
C HIS A 128 17.79 -4.14 3.49
N SER A 129 18.72 -3.63 4.29
CA SER A 129 20.17 -3.73 4.05
C SER A 129 20.90 -3.69 5.38
N GLU A 130 21.93 -4.53 5.54
CA GLU A 130 22.82 -4.52 6.72
C GLU A 130 22.08 -4.68 8.08
N GLY A 131 20.89 -5.29 8.05
CA GLY A 131 20.09 -5.49 9.24
C GLY A 131 19.23 -4.29 9.63
N ASP A 132 19.08 -3.30 8.76
CA ASP A 132 18.16 -2.16 8.91
C ASP A 132 16.99 -2.24 7.92
N LEU A 133 15.88 -1.59 8.26
CA LEU A 133 14.73 -1.35 7.38
C LEU A 133 14.68 0.12 7.01
N SER A 134 14.70 0.42 5.71
CA SER A 134 14.58 1.79 5.21
C SER A 134 13.38 1.90 4.27
N ARG A 135 12.63 3.01 4.37
CA ARG A 135 11.49 3.26 3.48
C ARG A 135 11.99 3.58 2.07
N ASP A 136 11.53 2.81 1.09
CA ASP A 136 11.72 3.10 -0.32
C ASP A 136 10.72 4.19 -0.74
N ASN A 137 11.19 5.44 -0.76
CA ASN A 137 10.34 6.58 -1.06
C ASN A 137 9.77 6.56 -2.48
N ARG A 138 10.51 6.03 -3.47
CA ARG A 138 10.04 5.98 -4.86
C ARG A 138 8.93 4.95 -5.01
N ALA A 139 9.16 3.73 -4.53
CA ALA A 139 8.17 2.68 -4.61
C ALA A 139 6.92 3.02 -3.78
N SER A 140 7.09 3.61 -2.60
CA SER A 140 5.96 4.03 -1.78
C SER A 140 5.17 5.19 -2.42
N HIS A 141 5.86 6.18 -3.03
CA HIS A 141 5.22 7.24 -3.82
C HIS A 141 4.40 6.68 -4.99
N TRP A 142 4.91 5.65 -5.67
CA TRP A 142 4.22 4.99 -6.78
C TRP A 142 2.85 4.46 -6.36
N PHE A 143 2.76 3.85 -5.17
CA PHE A 143 1.48 3.42 -4.62
C PHE A 143 0.64 4.58 -4.11
N GLY A 144 1.29 5.64 -3.63
CA GLY A 144 0.64 6.84 -3.13
C GLY A 144 -0.23 6.57 -1.90
N SER A 145 -1.04 7.57 -1.59
CA SER A 145 -1.96 7.55 -0.45
C SER A 145 -3.25 8.29 -0.81
N GLY A 146 -4.39 7.87 -0.26
CA GLY A 146 -5.65 8.56 -0.50
C GLY A 146 -6.88 7.87 0.04
N TYR A 147 -7.97 8.62 0.04
CA TYR A 147 -9.31 8.10 0.32
C TYR A 147 -9.86 7.29 -0.86
N SER A 148 -10.84 6.44 -0.54
CA SER A 148 -11.88 6.13 -1.52
C SER A 148 -13.02 7.14 -1.36
N PHE A 149 -13.64 7.57 -2.45
CA PHE A 149 -14.81 8.43 -2.47
C PHE A 149 -16.04 7.59 -2.78
N ILE A 150 -17.05 7.69 -1.91
CA ILE A 150 -18.31 6.97 -2.03
C ILE A 150 -19.20 7.75 -3.00
N ASP A 151 -19.94 7.00 -3.81
CA ASP A 151 -20.79 7.55 -4.83
C ASP A 151 -22.04 8.23 -4.25
N ASP A 152 -22.20 9.53 -4.48
CA ASP A 152 -23.45 10.27 -4.26
C ASP A 152 -24.14 10.50 -5.63
N GLY A 153 -24.77 9.47 -6.17
CA GLY A 153 -25.59 9.58 -7.37
C GLY A 153 -24.88 9.43 -8.74
N GLY A 154 -23.78 8.68 -8.82
CA GLY A 154 -23.18 8.16 -10.06
C GLY A 154 -22.00 8.92 -10.64
N LYS A 155 -21.52 10.00 -10.00
CA LYS A 155 -20.64 10.99 -10.67
C LYS A 155 -19.21 11.09 -10.13
N HIS A 156 -18.91 10.61 -8.92
CA HIS A 156 -17.60 10.86 -8.27
C HIS A 156 -17.02 9.65 -7.52
N ALA A 157 -17.38 8.42 -7.94
CA ALA A 157 -16.82 7.22 -7.34
C ALA A 157 -15.33 7.04 -7.70
N TYR A 158 -14.46 7.12 -6.69
CA TYR A 158 -13.07 6.71 -6.80
C TYR A 158 -12.75 5.72 -5.69
N ARG A 159 -12.05 4.64 -6.03
CA ARG A 159 -11.60 3.68 -5.03
C ARG A 159 -10.08 3.65 -5.04
N PHE A 160 -9.47 3.86 -3.88
CA PHE A 160 -8.04 3.71 -3.74
C PHE A 160 -7.65 2.29 -4.21
N PRO A 161 -6.72 2.15 -5.17
CA PRO A 161 -6.58 0.90 -5.91
C PRO A 161 -5.85 -0.19 -5.13
N TYR A 162 -5.07 0.16 -4.09
CA TYR A 162 -4.09 -0.73 -3.47
C TYR A 162 -4.46 -1.19 -2.06
N VAL A 163 -5.76 -1.33 -1.78
CA VAL A 163 -6.26 -1.72 -0.44
C VAL A 163 -6.05 -3.19 -0.06
N THR A 164 -5.48 -4.02 -0.94
CA THR A 164 -5.19 -5.44 -0.63
C THR A 164 -3.86 -5.90 -1.20
N LYS A 165 -3.28 -6.95 -0.58
CA LYS A 165 -2.09 -7.65 -1.09
C LYS A 165 -2.24 -8.05 -2.56
N ALA A 166 -3.39 -8.58 -2.96
CA ALA A 166 -3.63 -9.00 -4.34
C ALA A 166 -3.53 -7.83 -5.33
N ARG A 167 -4.06 -6.65 -4.95
CA ARG A 167 -3.98 -5.43 -5.76
C ARG A 167 -2.56 -4.90 -5.86
N VAL A 168 -1.80 -4.93 -4.76
CA VAL A 168 -0.38 -4.56 -4.76
C VAL A 168 0.44 -5.51 -5.64
N LEU A 169 0.26 -6.83 -5.50
CA LEU A 169 0.96 -7.82 -6.33
C LEU A 169 0.61 -7.68 -7.83
N ALA A 170 -0.63 -7.32 -8.16
CA ALA A 170 -1.03 -7.02 -9.53
C ALA A 170 -0.33 -5.75 -10.05
N ALA A 171 -0.18 -4.73 -9.21
CA ALA A 171 0.51 -3.48 -9.54
C ALA A 171 2.00 -3.67 -9.84
N LEU A 172 2.68 -4.59 -9.14
CA LEU A 172 4.07 -4.98 -9.44
C LEU A 172 4.24 -5.58 -10.85
N ARG A 173 3.16 -6.06 -11.46
CA ARG A 173 3.13 -6.60 -12.84
C ARG A 173 2.60 -5.60 -13.86
N SER A 174 2.32 -4.37 -13.42
CA SER A 174 1.86 -3.29 -14.28
C SER A 174 2.93 -2.96 -15.33
N PRO A 175 2.56 -2.58 -16.56
CA PRO A 175 3.53 -2.01 -17.50
C PRO A 175 4.22 -0.75 -16.95
N PHE A 176 3.65 -0.10 -15.93
CA PHE A 176 4.23 1.08 -15.29
C PHE A 176 5.12 0.76 -14.07
N ALA A 177 5.35 -0.52 -13.75
CA ALA A 177 6.08 -0.92 -12.55
C ALA A 177 7.55 -0.48 -12.56
N ARG A 178 8.17 -0.29 -13.74
CA ARG A 178 9.56 0.21 -13.84
C ARG A 178 9.73 1.58 -13.16
N LEU A 179 8.69 2.42 -13.15
CA LEU A 179 8.72 3.73 -12.49
C LEU A 179 8.86 3.63 -10.95
N MET A 180 8.60 2.46 -10.36
CA MET A 180 8.92 2.21 -8.94
C MET A 180 10.42 2.14 -8.68
N LEU A 181 11.23 1.82 -9.70
CA LEU A 181 12.65 1.55 -9.56
C LEU A 181 13.51 2.75 -9.97
N GLU A 182 13.11 3.42 -11.04
CA GLU A 182 13.91 4.48 -11.66
C GLU A 182 13.04 5.52 -12.36
N PRO A 183 13.53 6.75 -12.54
CA PRO A 183 12.94 7.68 -13.49
C PRO A 183 12.95 7.05 -14.89
N ALA A 184 11.79 7.01 -15.53
CA ALA A 184 11.65 6.52 -16.89
C ALA A 184 10.54 7.28 -17.61
N ARG A 185 10.44 7.07 -18.92
CA ARG A 185 9.32 7.54 -19.75
C ARG A 185 8.71 6.34 -20.42
N ILE A 186 7.40 6.15 -20.28
CA ILE A 186 6.68 5.01 -20.85
C ILE A 186 5.69 5.52 -21.88
N SER A 187 5.93 5.20 -23.16
CA SER A 187 5.02 5.58 -24.24
C SER A 187 3.67 4.87 -24.10
N VAL A 188 2.59 5.64 -24.21
CA VAL A 188 1.22 5.15 -24.05
C VAL A 188 0.28 5.67 -25.14
N ALA A 189 -0.84 4.98 -25.31
CA ALA A 189 -2.01 5.47 -26.03
C ALA A 189 -3.24 5.51 -25.11
N VAL A 190 -4.10 6.50 -25.32
CA VAL A 190 -5.35 6.69 -24.56
C VAL A 190 -6.42 5.69 -25.04
N LYS A 191 -7.02 4.93 -24.10
CA LYS A 191 -8.02 3.88 -24.40
C LYS A 191 -9.37 4.42 -24.89
N ARG A 192 -9.79 5.54 -24.33
CA ARG A 192 -11.06 6.23 -24.62
C ARG A 192 -10.94 7.70 -24.24
N LYS A 193 -11.81 8.56 -24.79
CA LYS A 193 -11.83 9.98 -24.42
C LYS A 193 -11.86 10.14 -22.90
N ASN A 194 -10.95 10.93 -22.34
CA ASN A 194 -10.86 11.17 -20.91
C ASN A 194 -10.38 12.60 -20.61
N TYR A 195 -10.90 13.17 -19.53
CA TYR A 195 -10.53 14.50 -19.06
C TYR A 195 -9.18 14.47 -18.34
N LEU A 196 -8.43 15.55 -18.45
CA LEU A 196 -7.14 15.76 -17.80
C LEU A 196 -7.34 16.35 -16.41
N PHE A 197 -6.42 16.07 -15.51
CA PHE A 197 -6.45 16.52 -14.13
C PHE A 197 -5.18 17.30 -13.78
N ASP A 198 -5.29 18.34 -12.97
CA ASP A 198 -4.12 19.10 -12.47
C ASP A 198 -3.35 18.32 -11.40
N SER A 199 -4.02 17.40 -10.71
CA SER A 199 -3.47 16.61 -9.60
C SER A 199 -4.01 15.17 -9.63
N PRO A 200 -3.42 14.22 -8.87
CA PRO A 200 -3.85 12.82 -8.86
C PRO A 200 -5.09 12.58 -7.98
N TYR A 201 -6.15 13.39 -8.16
CA TYR A 201 -7.44 13.23 -7.47
C TYR A 201 -8.61 13.75 -8.31
N ILE A 202 -9.78 13.14 -8.11
CA ILE A 202 -10.97 13.33 -8.94
C ILE A 202 -11.50 14.77 -9.00
N ASN A 203 -11.25 15.57 -7.95
CA ASN A 203 -11.75 16.95 -7.89
C ASN A 203 -10.86 17.96 -8.64
N SER A 204 -9.70 17.55 -9.16
CA SER A 204 -8.81 18.41 -9.96
C SER A 204 -9.05 18.32 -11.47
N ARG A 205 -10.25 17.86 -11.87
CA ARG A 205 -10.60 17.73 -13.28
C ARG A 205 -10.56 19.09 -13.97
N THR A 206 -9.96 19.13 -15.15
CA THR A 206 -9.89 20.31 -16.01
C THR A 206 -10.81 20.14 -17.22
N ASP A 207 -10.97 21.22 -17.99
CA ASP A 207 -11.71 21.17 -19.27
C ASP A 207 -10.89 20.52 -20.41
N GLY A 208 -9.58 20.34 -20.20
CA GLY A 208 -8.71 19.64 -21.13
C GLY A 208 -9.02 18.14 -21.19
N TYR A 209 -8.86 17.54 -22.36
CA TYR A 209 -9.08 16.10 -22.56
C TYR A 209 -8.18 15.55 -23.66
N LEU A 210 -7.99 14.23 -23.64
CA LEU A 210 -7.41 13.47 -24.74
C LEU A 210 -8.45 12.52 -25.32
N ASN A 211 -8.39 12.30 -26.62
CA ASN A 211 -9.24 11.37 -27.36
C ASN A 211 -8.62 9.98 -27.40
N LYS A 212 -9.44 8.99 -27.76
CA LYS A 212 -8.96 7.62 -27.99
C LYS A 212 -7.86 7.61 -29.05
N GLY A 213 -6.76 6.93 -28.75
CA GLY A 213 -5.62 6.78 -29.66
C GLY A 213 -4.58 7.90 -29.56
N ASP A 214 -4.89 9.00 -28.87
CA ASP A 214 -3.91 10.04 -28.59
C ASP A 214 -2.72 9.46 -27.84
N ARG A 215 -1.52 9.89 -28.22
CA ARG A 215 -0.26 9.40 -27.67
C ARG A 215 0.27 10.34 -26.60
N ALA A 216 0.86 9.76 -25.57
CA ALA A 216 1.53 10.47 -24.49
C ALA A 216 2.69 9.65 -23.95
N GLU A 217 3.47 10.23 -23.05
CA GLU A 217 4.44 9.55 -22.22
C GLU A 217 4.02 9.64 -20.77
N VAL A 218 4.04 8.52 -20.05
CA VAL A 218 3.92 8.50 -18.59
C VAL A 218 5.29 8.75 -18.00
N VAL A 219 5.40 9.78 -17.16
CA VAL A 219 6.66 10.21 -16.52
C VAL A 219 6.68 9.97 -15.01
N ASP A 220 5.51 9.84 -14.39
CA ASP A 220 5.35 9.53 -12.98
C ASP A 220 4.02 8.79 -12.73
N VAL A 221 3.94 8.05 -11.63
CA VAL A 221 2.74 7.35 -11.17
C VAL A 221 2.59 7.55 -9.68
N THR A 222 1.36 7.81 -9.22
CA THR A 222 1.03 7.76 -7.79
C THR A 222 -0.44 7.41 -7.61
N GLY A 223 -0.79 6.53 -6.66
CA GLY A 223 -2.19 6.24 -6.35
C GLY A 223 -3.01 5.68 -7.52
N GLY A 224 -2.37 5.07 -8.53
CA GLY A 224 -3.06 4.64 -9.76
C GLY A 224 -3.38 5.75 -10.75
N TRP A 225 -2.85 6.95 -10.52
CA TRP A 225 -2.81 8.07 -11.46
C TRP A 225 -1.46 8.12 -12.16
N CYS A 226 -1.49 8.41 -13.45
CA CYS A 226 -0.33 8.51 -14.32
C CYS A 226 -0.17 9.98 -14.71
N LYS A 227 0.99 10.55 -14.39
CA LYS A 227 1.40 11.86 -14.86
C LYS A 227 1.87 11.73 -16.29
N ILE A 228 1.26 12.48 -17.20
CA ILE A 228 1.50 12.38 -18.63
C ILE A 228 2.05 13.67 -19.21
N GLN A 229 2.89 13.49 -20.22
CA GLN A 229 3.33 14.52 -21.16
C GLN A 229 2.84 14.13 -22.56
N TYR A 230 2.15 15.03 -23.27
CA TYR A 230 1.59 14.76 -24.60
C TYR A 230 1.95 15.86 -25.60
N ALA A 231 1.83 15.55 -26.90
CA ALA A 231 2.20 16.48 -27.96
C ALA A 231 1.33 17.75 -27.93
N GLY A 232 1.95 18.91 -28.17
CA GLY A 232 1.28 20.22 -28.13
C GLY A 232 1.28 20.90 -26.75
N GLN A 233 1.81 20.26 -25.71
CA GLN A 233 2.05 20.90 -24.42
C GLN A 233 3.41 21.59 -24.35
N ALA A 234 3.43 22.77 -23.70
CA ALA A 234 4.67 23.38 -23.24
C ALA A 234 5.34 22.47 -22.20
N VAL A 235 6.68 22.40 -22.25
CA VAL A 235 7.48 21.68 -21.24
C VAL A 235 7.10 22.19 -19.84
N GLY A 236 6.80 21.29 -18.91
CA GLY A 236 6.40 21.62 -17.54
C GLY A 236 4.88 21.75 -17.30
N THR A 237 4.03 21.48 -18.29
CA THR A 237 2.55 21.54 -18.11
C THR A 237 1.88 20.19 -17.82
N GLU A 238 2.65 19.18 -17.44
CA GLU A 238 2.23 17.79 -17.20
C GLU A 238 0.86 17.65 -16.50
N ARG A 239 0.04 16.72 -16.99
CA ARG A 239 -1.32 16.47 -16.47
C ARG A 239 -1.46 15.05 -15.94
N TRP A 240 -2.49 14.81 -15.14
CA TRP A 240 -2.79 13.50 -14.60
C TRP A 240 -3.96 12.85 -15.33
N LEU A 241 -3.87 11.52 -15.49
CA LEU A 241 -4.94 10.64 -15.95
C LEU A 241 -4.95 9.36 -15.11
N PRO A 242 -6.11 8.71 -14.88
CA PRO A 242 -6.11 7.39 -14.26
C PRO A 242 -5.33 6.39 -15.14
N CYS A 243 -4.34 5.69 -14.57
CA CYS A 243 -3.48 4.77 -15.34
C CYS A 243 -4.26 3.68 -16.07
N LYS A 244 -5.43 3.28 -15.53
CA LYS A 244 -6.33 2.30 -16.16
C LYS A 244 -6.82 2.72 -17.55
N GLU A 245 -6.72 3.99 -17.88
CA GLU A 245 -7.17 4.62 -19.13
C GLU A 245 -6.07 4.64 -20.21
N LEU A 246 -4.88 4.12 -19.88
CA LEU A 246 -3.71 4.13 -20.74
C LEU A 246 -3.30 2.70 -21.12
N LEU A 247 -2.90 2.54 -22.39
CA LEU A 247 -2.28 1.33 -22.93
C LEU A 247 -0.79 1.61 -23.09
N SER A 248 0.07 0.83 -22.42
CA SER A 248 1.51 0.87 -22.71
C SER A 248 1.78 0.37 -24.13
N LEU A 249 2.65 1.09 -24.83
CA LEU A 249 3.10 0.78 -26.19
C LEU A 249 4.48 0.10 -26.19
N GLU A 250 5.08 -0.13 -25.02
CA GLU A 250 6.33 -0.87 -24.91
C GLU A 250 6.12 -2.33 -25.36
N LYS A 251 7.04 -2.82 -26.19
CA LYS A 251 7.05 -4.24 -26.58
C LYS A 251 7.53 -5.05 -25.38
N LYS A 252 6.73 -6.05 -25.00
CA LYS A 252 7.08 -7.03 -23.96
C LYS A 252 8.20 -7.96 -24.42
#